data_AF-V4T4K8-F1
#
_entry.id   AF-V4T4K8-F1
#
_cell.length_a   1.000
_cell.length_b   1.000
_cell.length_c   1.000
_cell.angle_alpha   90.00
_cell.angle_beta   90.00
_cell.angle_gamma   90.00
#
_symmetry.space_group_name_H-M   'P 1'
#
loop_
_entity.id
_entity.type
_entity.pdbx_description
1 polymer ?
#
loop_
_entity_poly.entity_id
_entity_poly.type
_entity_poly.pdbx_seq_one_letter_code
_entity_poly.pdbx_strand_id
1 'polypeptide(L)' 'NIGTLAKSYTVYAIDLLGFGASDKPAGYSYTREAWVQIILDLLDEVVKKPTVLIGNSVGSLAC' A
#
# COMPACT_ATOMS: atom_id res chain seq x y z
N ASN A 1 14.31 5.39 1.91
CA ASN A 1 14.75 4.83 0.60
C ASN A 1 14.00 5.37 -0.63
N ILE A 2 12.84 6.02 -0.47
CA ILE A 2 11.99 6.50 -1.57
C ILE A 2 12.75 7.39 -2.58
N GLY A 3 13.44 8.43 -2.11
CA GLY A 3 14.14 9.37 -3.01
C GLY A 3 15.24 8.74 -3.86
N THR A 4 15.89 7.67 -3.39
CA THR A 4 16.89 6.94 -4.19
C THR A 4 16.22 6.08 -5.25
N LEU A 5 15.17 5.33 -4.88
CA LEU A 5 14.44 4.45 -5.80
C LEU A 5 13.70 5.26 -6.89
N ALA A 6 13.19 6.44 -6.54
CA ALA A 6 12.49 7.33 -7.45
C ALA A 6 13.36 7.85 -8.60
N LYS A 7 14.69 7.72 -8.52
CA LYS A 7 15.61 8.06 -9.62
C LYS A 7 15.48 7.12 -10.82
N SER A 8 14.98 5.91 -10.62
CA SER A 8 14.91 4.85 -11.64
C SER A 8 13.55 4.19 -11.77
N TYR A 9 12.67 4.37 -10.79
CA TYR A 9 11.34 3.74 -10.75
C TYR A 9 10.27 4.77 -10.41
N THR A 10 9.04 4.55 -10.90
CA THR A 10 7.86 5.19 -10.29
C THR A 10 7.64 4.54 -8.93
N VAL A 11 7.69 5.33 -7.85
CA VAL A 11 7.53 4.82 -6.48
C VAL A 11 6.22 5.34 -5.91
N TYR A 12 5.35 4.40 -5.50
CA TYR A 12 4.18 4.69 -4.69
C TYR A 12 4.50 4.31 -3.25
N ALA A 13 4.36 5.26 -2.33
CA ALA A 13 4.39 5.03 -0.90
C ALA A 13 3.00 5.36 -0.36
N ILE A 14 2.29 4.35 0.12
CA ILE A 14 0.89 4.47 0.51
C ILE A 14 0.75 4.33 2.02
N ASP A 15 -0.20 5.07 2.58
CA ASP A 15 -0.70 4.83 3.92
C ASP A 15 -1.88 3.86 3.83
N LEU A 16 -1.79 2.71 4.48
CA LEU A 16 -2.92 1.78 4.57
C LEU A 16 -4.07 2.41 5.36
N LEU A 17 -5.31 2.02 5.05
CA LEU A 17 -6.47 2.44 5.83
C LEU A 17 -6.24 2.12 7.32
N GLY A 18 -6.48 3.11 8.19
CA GLY A 18 -6.16 3.04 9.62
C GLY A 18 -4.82 3.69 10.01
N PHE A 19 -3.95 4.01 9.06
CA PHE A 19 -2.60 4.55 9.31
C PHE A 19 -2.36 5.88 8.61
N GLY A 20 -1.32 6.59 9.08
CA GLY A 20 -0.78 7.79 8.41
C GLY A 20 -1.85 8.83 8.08
N ALA A 21 -1.83 9.30 6.83
CA ALA A 21 -2.78 10.27 6.29
C ALA A 21 -4.09 9.63 5.77
N SER A 22 -4.18 8.29 5.71
CA SER A 22 -5.41 7.61 5.30
C SER A 22 -6.50 7.66 6.37
N ASP A 23 -7.74 7.47 5.92
CA ASP A 23 -8.92 7.47 6.78
C ASP A 23 -8.84 6.40 7.87
N LYS A 24 -9.52 6.68 8.98
CA LYS A 24 -9.58 5.79 10.16
C LYS A 24 -11.04 5.60 10.59
N PRO A 25 -11.89 4.97 9.76
CA PRO A 25 -13.32 4.87 10.06
C PRO A 25 -13.56 4.08 11.36
N ALA A 26 -14.46 4.60 12.19
CA ALA A 26 -14.88 3.92 13.41
C ALA A 26 -15.68 2.65 13.05
N GLY A 27 -15.39 1.55 13.75
CA GLY A 27 -16.06 0.26 13.52
C GLY A 27 -15.57 -0.52 12.29
N TYR A 28 -14.58 0.00 11.55
CA TYR A 28 -13.96 -0.76 10.47
C TYR A 28 -13.09 -1.89 11.02
N SER A 29 -13.20 -3.08 10.43
CA SER A 29 -12.36 -4.23 10.78
C SER A 29 -11.07 -4.19 9.97
N TYR A 30 -9.99 -3.73 10.60
CA TYR A 30 -8.66 -3.66 9.99
C TYR A 30 -8.00 -5.05 9.96
N THR A 31 -8.39 -5.86 8.99
CA THR A 31 -7.78 -7.18 8.76
C THR A 31 -6.70 -7.11 7.68
N ARG A 32 -5.87 -8.15 7.60
CA ARG A 32 -4.85 -8.25 6.54
C ARG A 32 -5.49 -8.30 5.16
N GLU A 33 -6.57 -9.05 5.03
CA GLU A 33 -7.31 -9.25 3.78
C GLU A 33 -7.87 -7.91 3.27
N ALA A 34 -8.34 -7.04 4.17
CA ALA A 34 -8.77 -5.69 3.83
C ALA A 34 -7.63 -4.85 3.25
N TRP A 35 -6.43 -4.90 3.83
CA TRP A 35 -5.27 -4.17 3.30
C TRP A 35 -4.74 -4.74 1.99
N VAL A 36 -4.76 -6.07 1.83
CA VAL A 36 -4.41 -6.73 0.56
C VAL A 36 -5.35 -6.24 -0.54
N GLN A 37 -6.65 -6.19 -0.28
CA GLN A 37 -7.63 -5.73 -1.27
C GLN A 37 -7.34 -4.29 -1.71
N ILE A 38 -7.06 -3.38 -0.77
CA ILE A 38 -6.69 -1.99 -1.08
C ILE A 38 -5.45 -1.92 -1.99
N ILE A 39 -4.44 -2.77 -1.74
CA ILE A 39 -3.24 -2.81 -2.58
C ILE A 39 -3.58 -3.34 -3.98
N LEU A 40 -4.38 -4.41 -4.07
CA LEU A 40 -4.82 -4.96 -5.35
C LEU A 40 -5.61 -3.92 -6.17
N ASP A 41 -6.55 -3.22 -5.54
CA ASP A 41 -7.35 -2.18 -6.19
C ASP A 41 -6.45 -1.01 -6.66
N LEU A 42 -5.48 -0.59 -5.84
CA LEU A 42 -4.49 0.42 -6.26
C LEU A 42 -3.69 -0.05 -7.49
N LEU A 43 -3.26 -1.31 -7.50
CA LEU A 43 -2.49 -1.86 -8.60
C LEU A 43 -3.31 -1.94 -9.90
N ASP A 44 -4.57 -2.35 -9.80
CA ASP A 44 -5.48 -2.51 -10.95
C ASP A 44 -5.98 -1.17 -11.49
N GLU A 45 -6.36 -0.24 -10.60
CA GLU A 45 -7.01 1.00 -11.00
C GLU A 45 -6.02 2.14 -11.32
N VAL A 46 -4.92 2.22 -10.57
CA VAL A 46 -3.97 3.34 -10.64
C VAL A 46 -2.66 2.95 -11.29
N VAL A 47 -2.01 1.88 -10.82
CA VAL A 47 -0.63 1.55 -11.25
C VAL A 47 -0.60 0.89 -12.63
N LYS A 48 -1.51 -0.05 -12.91
CA LYS A 48 -1.76 -0.67 -14.22
C LYS A 48 -0.53 -1.26 -14.91
N LYS A 49 0.45 -1.73 -14.13
CA LYS A 49 1.69 -2.35 -14.63
C LYS A 49 2.27 -3.34 -13.60
N PRO A 50 3.09 -4.31 -14.05
CA PRO A 50 3.83 -5.18 -13.14
C PRO A 50 4.60 -4.36 -12.10
N THR A 51 4.43 -4.71 -10.83
CA THR A 51 4.90 -3.90 -9.70
C THR A 51 5.62 -4.78 -8.68
N VAL A 52 6.71 -4.27 -8.12
CA VAL A 52 7.40 -4.89 -6.98
C VAL A 52 6.82 -4.31 -5.69
N LEU A 53 6.34 -5.18 -4.81
CA LEU A 53 5.86 -4.80 -3.48
C LEU A 53 6.98 -4.87 -2.45
N ILE A 54 7.08 -3.86 -1.60
CA ILE A 54 8.06 -3.77 -0.52
C ILE A 54 7.31 -3.45 0.77
N GLY A 55 7.12 -4.47 1.61
CA GLY A 55 6.50 -4.34 2.92
C GLY A 55 7.52 -4.45 4.05
N ASN A 56 7.36 -3.65 5.10
CA ASN A 56 8.13 -3.77 6.35
C ASN A 56 7.19 -4.08 7.52
N SER A 57 7.56 -5.06 8.36
CA SER A 57 6.79 -5.48 9.54
C SER A 57 5.32 -5.79 9.16
N VAL A 58 4.33 -5.10 9.72
CA VAL A 58 2.91 -5.26 9.37
C VAL A 58 2.66 -5.05 7.87
N GLY A 59 3.37 -4.13 7.22
CA GLY A 59 3.25 -3.93 5.78
C GLY A 59 3.65 -5.16 4.95
N SER A 60 4.55 -6.01 5.47
CA SER A 60 4.92 -7.28 4.82
C SER A 60 3.80 -8.32 4.85
N LEU A 61 2.81 -8.17 5.74
CA LEU A 61 1.66 -9.08 5.81
C LEU A 61 0.59 -8.76 4.75
N ALA A 62 0.68 -7.59 4.10
CA ALA A 62 -0.24 -7.14 3.08
C ALA A 62 0.37 -7.16 1.66
N CYS A 63 1.70 -7.30 1.55
CA CYS A 63 2.44 -7.43 0.29
C CYS A 63 2.55 -8.91 -0.13
#